data_AF-U6JG21-F1
#
_entry.id   AF-U6JG21-F1
#
_cell.length_a   1.000
_cell.length_b   1.000
_cell.length_c   1.000
_cell.angle_alpha   90.00
_cell.angle_beta   90.00
_cell.angle_gamma   90.00
#
_symmetry.space_group_name_H-M   'P 1'
#
loop_
_entity.id
_entity.type
_entity.pdbx_description
1 polymer ?
#
loop_
_entity_poly.entity_id
_entity_poly.type
_entity_poly.pdbx_seq_one_letter_code
_entity_poly.pdbx_strand_id
1 'polypeptide(L)'
;MASTEGDNSDGSTEPMPDRRSPPAYRNGPPIFCLMDIIRPVISADEFFRRPRVAFSGDLLTQANPGDYFIPLLIAAPMLILHAKHTEELNQDYRRSFLSRLDFPTLPNTDPPEIIEELTMFLREADTLEECQERFATVSTRVVFEVLVDVIQAVQFLFVPISNDTAMAMLNVDFINHKYGGLNDAFPPADSESAYVNQVTQDIIVDDFYKRRAPNILHYLWFKDLENLVDKEVGLVFRFLVLNLMQMLRQYCLAAGASTAGVDEGQFLLIDYAQMHAGAIEEVLRVLGNKLGRYLIRAPAAFHRQVYQESPLRELSELVIGGKFLINLLLMNQPDVWFPAAEVQDFILHDQPDCNFHVEQCICQPFKSHFPHVVESMTAGDSP
;
A
#
# COMPACT_ATOMS: atom_id res chain seq x y z
N MET A 1 13.66 -55.15 -53.00
CA MET A 1 14.58 -54.68 -54.06
C MET A 1 14.13 -53.27 -54.39
N ALA A 2 14.72 -52.25 -53.77
CA ALA A 2 15.84 -51.43 -54.31
C ALA A 2 15.40 -50.80 -55.65
N SER A 3 15.24 -49.48 -55.81
CA SER A 3 16.26 -48.41 -55.75
C SER A 3 15.54 -47.03 -55.84
N THR A 4 15.72 -46.08 -54.91
CA THR A 4 16.65 -44.92 -54.90
C THR A 4 16.58 -43.96 -56.09
N GLU A 5 16.11 -42.74 -55.83
CA GLU A 5 16.56 -41.40 -56.28
C GLU A 5 15.63 -40.41 -55.53
N GLY A 6 16.04 -39.44 -54.72
CA GLY A 6 17.29 -38.70 -54.65
C GLY A 6 16.93 -37.22 -54.82
N ASP A 7 16.56 -36.52 -53.74
CA ASP A 7 16.58 -35.05 -53.76
C ASP A 7 17.12 -34.50 -52.45
N ASN A 8 18.19 -33.72 -52.61
CA ASN A 8 19.05 -33.18 -51.57
C ASN A 8 18.43 -31.90 -51.01
N SER A 9 18.21 -31.84 -49.69
CA SER A 9 18.22 -30.56 -48.98
C SER A 9 19.31 -30.61 -47.92
N ASP A 10 20.40 -29.93 -48.25
CA ASP A 10 21.59 -29.70 -47.46
C ASP A 10 21.25 -28.75 -46.29
N GLY A 11 20.79 -29.33 -45.18
CA GLY A 11 20.53 -28.62 -43.93
C GLY A 11 21.80 -28.54 -43.10
N SER A 12 22.64 -27.56 -43.41
CA SER A 12 23.84 -27.19 -42.63
C SER A 12 23.55 -27.18 -41.13
N THR A 13 24.10 -28.15 -40.41
CA THR A 13 24.20 -28.18 -38.95
C THR A 13 25.50 -27.52 -38.53
N GLU A 14 25.56 -26.19 -38.60
CA GLU A 14 26.56 -25.46 -37.85
C GLU A 14 26.22 -25.54 -36.34
N PRO A 15 27.14 -25.94 -35.47
CA PRO A 15 26.92 -25.96 -34.03
C PRO A 15 26.88 -24.52 -33.52
N MET A 16 25.72 -24.07 -33.03
CA MET A 16 25.64 -22.77 -32.35
C MET A 16 26.58 -22.76 -31.14
N PRO A 17 27.50 -21.79 -31.04
CA PRO A 17 28.39 -21.68 -29.89
C PRO A 17 27.62 -21.15 -28.67
N ASP A 18 27.89 -21.76 -27.52
CA ASP A 18 27.56 -21.30 -26.16
C ASP A 18 26.11 -20.87 -25.89
N ARG A 19 25.18 -21.84 -25.89
CA ARG A 19 23.94 -21.72 -25.11
C ARG A 19 24.26 -21.84 -23.61
N ARG A 20 24.70 -20.74 -23.00
CA ARG A 20 24.43 -20.55 -21.57
C ARG A 20 22.93 -20.30 -21.45
N SER A 21 22.22 -21.23 -20.80
CA SER A 21 20.84 -20.97 -20.38
C SER A 21 20.79 -19.65 -19.62
N PRO A 22 19.76 -18.81 -19.83
CA PRO A 22 19.57 -17.62 -19.01
C PRO A 22 19.62 -18.01 -17.54
N PRO A 23 20.20 -17.18 -16.65
CA PRO A 23 20.19 -17.46 -15.23
C PRO A 23 18.75 -17.70 -14.78
N ALA A 24 18.57 -18.66 -13.86
CA ALA A 24 17.25 -18.99 -13.33
C ALA A 24 16.57 -17.71 -12.81
N TYR A 25 15.43 -17.37 -13.42
CA TYR A 25 14.60 -16.24 -13.03
C TYR A 25 14.17 -16.46 -11.57
N ARG A 26 14.66 -15.63 -10.63
CA ARG A 26 14.36 -15.75 -9.19
C ARG A 26 13.01 -15.16 -8.80
N ASN A 27 12.41 -14.38 -9.69
CA ASN A 27 11.06 -13.87 -9.54
C ASN A 27 10.14 -14.77 -10.39
N GLY A 28 8.91 -15.03 -9.98
CA GLY A 28 7.98 -15.85 -10.76
C GLY A 28 7.83 -15.36 -12.22
N PRO A 29 7.34 -16.21 -13.14
CA PRO A 29 7.17 -15.81 -14.54
C PRO A 29 6.27 -14.56 -14.66
N PRO A 30 6.54 -13.66 -15.62
CA PRO A 30 5.66 -12.53 -15.89
C PRO A 30 4.27 -13.04 -16.29
N ILE A 31 3.25 -12.60 -15.56
CA ILE A 31 1.86 -12.99 -15.80
C ILE A 31 1.24 -11.96 -16.77
N PHE A 32 0.94 -12.39 -17.99
CA PHE A 32 0.13 -11.63 -18.94
C PHE A 32 -1.36 -11.94 -18.69
N CYS A 33 -2.14 -10.98 -18.19
CA CYS A 33 -3.59 -11.16 -17.95
C CYS A 33 -4.41 -10.61 -19.13
N LEU A 34 -4.77 -11.47 -20.08
CA LEU A 34 -5.77 -11.17 -21.12
C LEU A 34 -7.19 -10.95 -20.54
N MET A 35 -7.43 -11.28 -19.27
CA MET A 35 -8.75 -11.18 -18.60
C MET A 35 -9.02 -9.81 -17.94
N ASP A 36 -8.04 -8.90 -17.84
CA ASP A 36 -8.29 -7.49 -17.51
C ASP A 36 -9.25 -6.83 -18.54
N ILE A 37 -9.54 -7.52 -19.67
CA ILE A 37 -10.40 -7.09 -20.78
C ILE A 37 -11.91 -7.45 -20.55
N ILE A 38 -12.27 -8.36 -19.62
CA ILE A 38 -13.65 -8.92 -19.53
C ILE A 38 -14.42 -8.48 -18.27
N ARG A 39 -13.80 -7.79 -17.30
CA ARG A 39 -14.52 -7.36 -16.08
C ARG A 39 -15.60 -6.31 -16.39
N PRO A 40 -16.84 -6.44 -15.84
CA PRO A 40 -17.84 -5.39 -15.91
C PRO A 40 -17.33 -4.10 -15.29
N VAL A 41 -17.36 -3.01 -16.06
CA VAL A 41 -16.76 -1.74 -15.64
C VAL A 41 -17.82 -0.81 -15.05
N ILE A 42 -17.54 -0.25 -13.88
CA ILE A 42 -18.38 0.77 -13.23
C ILE A 42 -17.82 2.14 -13.61
N SER A 43 -18.60 2.95 -14.33
CA SER A 43 -18.16 4.31 -14.68
C SER A 43 -18.08 5.21 -13.44
N ALA A 44 -17.20 6.21 -13.43
CA ALA A 44 -17.10 7.18 -12.34
C ALA A 44 -18.44 7.89 -12.09
N ASP A 45 -19.14 8.28 -13.17
CA ASP A 45 -20.47 8.90 -13.10
C ASP A 45 -21.50 7.98 -12.42
N GLU A 46 -21.51 6.69 -12.77
CA GLU A 46 -22.37 5.72 -12.11
C GLU A 46 -21.99 5.61 -10.64
N PHE A 47 -20.71 5.46 -10.32
CA PHE A 47 -20.20 5.25 -8.98
C PHE A 47 -20.54 6.40 -8.01
N PHE A 48 -20.29 7.65 -8.39
CA PHE A 48 -20.48 8.81 -7.51
C PHE A 48 -21.95 9.29 -7.39
N ARG A 49 -22.83 8.88 -8.32
CA ARG A 49 -24.28 9.19 -8.24
C ARG A 49 -25.07 8.23 -7.35
N ARG A 50 -24.46 7.14 -6.90
CA ARG A 50 -25.11 6.15 -6.02
C ARG A 50 -25.37 6.74 -4.62
N PRO A 51 -26.24 6.09 -3.83
CA PRO A 51 -26.41 6.42 -2.42
C PRO A 51 -25.06 6.54 -1.70
N ARG A 52 -25.01 7.40 -0.68
CA ARG A 52 -23.77 7.72 0.04
C ARG A 52 -24.00 7.60 1.55
N VAL A 53 -22.94 7.24 2.26
CA VAL A 53 -22.91 7.19 3.72
C VAL A 53 -22.13 8.39 4.23
N ALA A 54 -22.65 9.04 5.27
CA ALA A 54 -22.06 10.22 5.87
C ALA A 54 -21.08 9.86 7.01
N PHE A 55 -19.96 10.58 7.06
CA PHE A 55 -18.85 10.38 7.99
C PHE A 55 -18.39 11.72 8.58
N SER A 56 -17.79 11.69 9.77
CA SER A 56 -17.11 12.84 10.36
C SER A 56 -15.76 13.14 9.72
N GLY A 57 -15.13 14.24 10.17
CA GLY A 57 -13.73 14.64 9.95
C GLY A 57 -12.69 13.53 9.80
N ASP A 58 -12.80 12.49 10.62
CA ASP A 58 -11.84 11.38 10.69
C ASP A 58 -12.01 10.33 9.58
N LEU A 59 -13.11 10.36 8.81
CA LEU A 59 -13.51 9.33 7.83
C LEU A 59 -13.59 7.89 8.37
N LEU A 60 -13.57 7.73 9.69
CA LEU A 60 -13.65 6.45 10.39
C LEU A 60 -14.99 6.30 11.10
N THR A 61 -15.56 7.41 11.58
CA THR A 61 -16.80 7.41 12.35
C THR A 61 -17.98 7.80 11.46
N GLN A 62 -18.97 6.90 11.36
CA GLN A 62 -20.23 7.20 10.69
C GLN A 62 -21.00 8.28 11.49
N ALA A 63 -21.49 9.31 10.82
CA ALA A 63 -22.16 10.44 11.45
C ALA A 63 -23.41 10.89 10.67
N ASN A 64 -24.49 11.28 11.37
CA ASN A 64 -25.70 11.83 10.74
C ASN A 64 -26.22 13.06 11.53
N PRO A 65 -26.07 14.29 11.01
CA PRO A 65 -25.37 14.63 9.76
C PRO A 65 -23.85 14.40 9.85
N GLY A 66 -23.19 14.16 8.73
CA GLY A 66 -21.73 14.04 8.63
C GLY A 66 -21.13 15.11 7.71
N ASP A 67 -19.81 15.27 7.80
CA ASP A 67 -19.02 16.26 7.05
C ASP A 67 -18.69 15.77 5.62
N TYR A 68 -18.52 14.46 5.47
CA TYR A 68 -18.06 13.81 4.24
C TYR A 68 -18.98 12.67 3.83
N PHE A 69 -19.13 12.45 2.52
CA PHE A 69 -20.03 11.45 1.97
C PHE A 69 -19.26 10.47 1.09
N ILE A 70 -19.28 9.18 1.44
CA ILE A 70 -18.61 8.12 0.67
C ILE A 70 -19.66 7.27 -0.05
N PRO A 71 -19.49 6.95 -1.35
CA PRO A 71 -20.41 6.07 -2.08
C PRO A 71 -20.64 4.75 -1.35
N LEU A 72 -21.91 4.33 -1.26
CA LEU A 72 -22.35 3.14 -0.53
C LEU A 72 -21.61 1.88 -1.00
N LEU A 73 -21.32 1.80 -2.30
CA LEU A 73 -20.57 0.70 -2.93
C LEU A 73 -19.20 0.45 -2.27
N ILE A 74 -18.56 1.46 -1.69
CA ILE A 74 -17.30 1.34 -0.94
C ILE A 74 -17.55 1.39 0.57
N ALA A 75 -18.40 2.32 1.02
CA ALA A 75 -18.64 2.55 2.44
C ALA A 75 -19.26 1.33 3.14
N ALA A 76 -20.27 0.70 2.54
CA ALA A 76 -20.95 -0.44 3.14
C ALA A 76 -20.01 -1.65 3.35
N PRO A 77 -19.34 -2.19 2.31
CA PRO A 77 -18.45 -3.33 2.53
C PRO A 77 -17.29 -2.98 3.49
N MET A 78 -16.77 -1.74 3.48
CA MET A 78 -15.73 -1.33 4.43
C MET A 78 -16.21 -1.31 5.89
N LEU A 79 -17.38 -0.72 6.16
CA LEU A 79 -17.98 -0.69 7.50
C LEU A 79 -18.29 -2.10 8.02
N ILE A 80 -18.87 -2.95 7.17
CA ILE A 80 -19.17 -4.35 7.49
C ILE A 80 -17.88 -5.12 7.75
N LEU A 81 -16.84 -4.88 6.95
CA LEU A 81 -15.52 -5.50 7.12
C LEU A 81 -14.90 -5.11 8.47
N HIS A 82 -14.96 -3.82 8.84
CA HIS A 82 -14.47 -3.33 10.14
C HIS A 82 -15.19 -3.98 11.32
N ALA A 83 -16.53 -4.04 11.27
CA ALA A 83 -17.33 -4.65 12.34
C ALA A 83 -16.97 -6.12 12.53
N LYS A 84 -16.97 -6.90 11.45
CA LYS A 84 -16.62 -8.33 11.48
C LYS A 84 -15.16 -8.57 11.87
N HIS A 85 -14.23 -7.75 11.40
CA HIS A 85 -12.83 -7.82 11.80
C HIS A 85 -12.66 -7.62 13.31
N THR A 86 -13.35 -6.62 13.88
CA THR A 86 -13.34 -6.36 15.32
C THR A 86 -13.92 -7.54 16.11
N GLU A 87 -15.03 -8.13 15.65
CA GLU A 87 -15.61 -9.34 16.24
C GLU A 87 -14.65 -10.54 16.22
N GLU A 88 -13.91 -10.73 15.12
CA GLU A 88 -12.90 -11.79 15.00
C GLU A 88 -11.73 -11.56 15.96
N LEU A 89 -11.22 -10.32 16.04
CA LEU A 89 -10.11 -9.96 16.94
C LEU A 89 -10.48 -10.09 18.42
N ASN A 90 -11.73 -9.82 18.80
CA ASN A 90 -12.23 -10.01 20.16
C ASN A 90 -12.18 -11.48 20.60
N GLN A 91 -12.10 -12.43 19.66
CA GLN A 91 -11.98 -13.85 19.96
C GLN A 91 -10.50 -14.28 20.03
N ASP A 92 -9.72 -13.97 19.00
CA ASP A 92 -8.28 -14.24 18.89
C ASP A 92 -7.74 -13.51 17.65
N TYR A 93 -6.57 -12.86 17.73
CA TYR A 93 -5.93 -12.24 16.56
C TYR A 93 -5.72 -13.22 15.40
N ARG A 94 -5.51 -14.51 15.70
CA ARG A 94 -5.34 -15.57 14.69
C ARG A 94 -6.62 -15.87 13.91
N ARG A 95 -7.79 -15.47 14.43
CA ARG A 95 -9.08 -15.61 13.76
C ARG A 95 -9.37 -14.48 12.77
N SER A 96 -8.61 -13.38 12.84
CA SER A 96 -8.69 -12.29 11.87
C SER A 96 -8.69 -12.83 10.44
N PHE A 97 -9.50 -12.25 9.56
CA PHE A 97 -9.42 -12.56 8.14
C PHE A 97 -8.03 -12.24 7.55
N LEU A 98 -7.30 -11.28 8.14
CA LEU A 98 -5.95 -10.91 7.71
C LEU A 98 -4.96 -12.08 7.82
N SER A 99 -5.01 -12.86 8.90
CA SER A 99 -4.15 -14.06 9.05
C SER A 99 -4.52 -15.20 8.10
N ARG A 100 -5.65 -15.08 7.40
CA ARG A 100 -6.16 -16.05 6.41
C ARG A 100 -6.05 -15.51 4.98
N LEU A 101 -5.33 -14.40 4.76
CA LEU A 101 -5.01 -13.92 3.42
C LEU A 101 -3.80 -14.68 2.88
N ASP A 102 -4.06 -15.69 2.06
CA ASP A 102 -2.99 -16.56 1.54
C ASP A 102 -2.22 -15.90 0.38
N PHE A 103 -0.89 -16.03 0.40
CA PHE A 103 0.00 -15.69 -0.71
C PHE A 103 0.71 -16.96 -1.24
N PRO A 104 0.89 -17.13 -2.57
CA PRO A 104 0.46 -16.24 -3.65
C PRO A 104 -1.05 -16.25 -3.82
N THR A 105 -1.61 -15.08 -4.10
CA THR A 105 -2.98 -14.99 -4.61
C THR A 105 -2.99 -15.72 -5.95
N LEU A 106 -3.77 -16.79 -6.07
CA LEU A 106 -3.86 -17.52 -7.35
C LEU A 106 -4.30 -16.52 -8.42
N PRO A 107 -3.46 -16.27 -9.46
CA PRO A 107 -3.87 -15.43 -10.57
C PRO A 107 -4.94 -16.21 -11.34
N ASN A 108 -6.12 -15.62 -11.54
CA ASN A 108 -7.19 -16.16 -12.38
C ASN A 108 -8.08 -17.26 -11.77
N THR A 109 -8.77 -16.95 -10.69
CA THR A 109 -10.15 -17.46 -10.60
C THR A 109 -11.06 -16.28 -10.88
N ASP A 110 -11.97 -16.45 -11.85
CA ASP A 110 -13.16 -15.59 -11.93
C ASP A 110 -13.70 -15.44 -10.51
N PRO A 111 -14.11 -14.21 -10.11
CA PRO A 111 -14.67 -14.01 -8.79
C PRO A 111 -15.74 -15.09 -8.59
N PRO A 112 -15.67 -15.88 -7.49
CA PRO A 112 -16.69 -16.86 -7.19
C PRO A 112 -18.08 -16.28 -7.43
N GLU A 113 -19.03 -17.05 -7.96
CA GLU A 113 -20.38 -16.55 -8.31
C GLU A 113 -21.02 -15.72 -7.20
N ILE A 114 -20.75 -16.06 -5.94
CA ILE A 114 -21.20 -15.30 -4.76
C ILE A 114 -20.62 -13.87 -4.68
N ILE A 115 -19.38 -13.64 -5.10
CA ILE A 115 -18.77 -12.31 -5.16
C ILE A 115 -19.46 -11.48 -6.23
N GLU A 116 -19.64 -12.03 -7.43
CA GLU A 116 -20.32 -11.32 -8.52
C GLU A 116 -21.76 -10.96 -8.12
N GLU A 117 -22.49 -11.90 -7.51
CA GLU A 117 -23.84 -11.69 -7.00
C GLU A 117 -23.88 -10.57 -5.95
N LEU A 118 -22.95 -10.57 -4.99
CA LEU A 118 -22.88 -9.56 -3.94
C LEU A 118 -22.43 -8.19 -4.47
N THR A 119 -21.51 -8.15 -5.43
CA THR A 119 -21.13 -6.91 -6.12
C THR A 119 -22.32 -6.34 -6.91
N MET A 120 -23.07 -7.18 -7.64
CA MET A 120 -24.28 -6.75 -8.33
C MET A 120 -25.33 -6.20 -7.36
N PHE A 121 -25.57 -6.90 -6.25
CA PHE A 121 -26.46 -6.41 -5.20
C PHE A 121 -26.02 -5.05 -4.66
N LEU A 122 -24.72 -4.85 -4.36
CA LEU A 122 -24.21 -3.55 -3.88
C LEU A 122 -24.41 -2.41 -4.89
N ARG A 123 -24.43 -2.71 -6.19
CA ARG A 123 -24.72 -1.70 -7.23
C ARG A 123 -26.18 -1.26 -7.23
N GLU A 124 -27.08 -2.10 -6.75
CA GLU A 124 -28.53 -1.85 -6.71
C GLU A 124 -29.03 -1.38 -5.34
N ALA A 125 -28.29 -1.67 -4.27
CA ALA A 125 -28.65 -1.33 -2.90
C ALA A 125 -28.83 0.18 -2.69
N ASP A 126 -29.89 0.54 -1.94
CA ASP A 126 -30.25 1.93 -1.68
C ASP A 126 -29.80 2.42 -0.29
N THR A 127 -29.59 1.50 0.65
CA THR A 127 -29.35 1.83 2.07
C THR A 127 -28.23 0.99 2.68
N LEU A 128 -27.62 1.50 3.77
CA LEU A 128 -26.59 0.77 4.51
C LEU A 128 -27.18 -0.42 5.25
N GLU A 129 -28.39 -0.27 5.79
CA GLU A 129 -29.10 -1.29 6.56
C GLU A 129 -29.35 -2.54 5.68
N GLU A 130 -29.81 -2.35 4.45
CA GLU A 130 -30.01 -3.43 3.48
C GLU A 130 -28.70 -4.19 3.19
N CYS A 131 -27.60 -3.45 3.03
CA CYS A 131 -26.27 -4.04 2.89
C CYS A 131 -25.85 -4.83 4.14
N GLN A 132 -26.05 -4.29 5.33
CA GLN A 132 -25.70 -4.98 6.57
C GLN A 132 -26.49 -6.28 6.73
N GLU A 133 -27.78 -6.29 6.42
CA GLU A 133 -28.63 -7.48 6.44
C GLU A 133 -28.16 -8.52 5.42
N ARG A 134 -27.92 -8.11 4.17
CA ARG A 134 -27.49 -9.03 3.10
C ARG A 134 -26.15 -9.70 3.41
N PHE A 135 -25.22 -8.96 4.00
CA PHE A 135 -23.87 -9.44 4.30
C PHE A 135 -23.72 -10.01 5.74
N ALA A 136 -24.79 -10.04 6.54
CA ALA A 136 -24.74 -10.50 7.93
C ALA A 136 -24.13 -11.90 8.07
N THR A 137 -24.54 -12.84 7.21
CA THR A 137 -24.08 -14.25 7.22
C THR A 137 -22.85 -14.49 6.36
N VAL A 138 -22.39 -13.48 5.60
CA VAL A 138 -21.24 -13.57 4.72
C VAL A 138 -19.95 -13.53 5.54
N SER A 139 -18.98 -14.36 5.17
CA SER A 139 -17.67 -14.37 5.85
C SER A 139 -16.89 -13.09 5.59
N THR A 140 -16.10 -12.65 6.57
CA THR A 140 -15.24 -11.45 6.49
C THR A 140 -14.31 -11.47 5.27
N ARG A 141 -13.75 -12.63 4.91
CA ARG A 141 -12.92 -12.79 3.70
C ARG A 141 -13.70 -12.50 2.43
N VAL A 142 -14.96 -12.96 2.32
CA VAL A 142 -15.80 -12.67 1.16
C VAL A 142 -16.18 -11.19 1.09
N VAL A 143 -16.47 -10.53 2.22
CA VAL A 143 -16.70 -9.07 2.26
C VAL A 143 -15.48 -8.31 1.72
N PHE A 144 -14.27 -8.70 2.15
CA PHE A 144 -13.03 -8.12 1.65
C PHE A 144 -12.86 -8.32 0.13
N GLU A 145 -13.11 -9.53 -0.37
CA GLU A 145 -12.99 -9.80 -1.80
C GLU A 145 -14.05 -9.05 -2.65
N VAL A 146 -15.26 -8.84 -2.11
CA VAL A 146 -16.28 -7.97 -2.75
C VAL A 146 -15.79 -6.52 -2.80
N LEU A 147 -15.21 -5.99 -1.71
CA LEU A 147 -14.62 -4.65 -1.70
C LEU A 147 -13.51 -4.53 -2.76
N VAL A 148 -12.64 -5.53 -2.86
CA VAL A 148 -11.59 -5.60 -3.88
C VAL A 148 -12.22 -5.59 -5.27
N ASP A 149 -13.21 -6.43 -5.53
CA ASP A 149 -13.86 -6.51 -6.85
C ASP A 149 -14.48 -5.16 -7.26
N VAL A 150 -15.17 -4.47 -6.34
CA VAL A 150 -15.70 -3.11 -6.57
C VAL A 150 -14.56 -2.13 -6.90
N ILE A 151 -13.50 -2.05 -6.09
CA ILE A 151 -12.38 -1.14 -6.33
C ILE A 151 -11.75 -1.38 -7.70
N GLN A 152 -11.62 -2.64 -8.11
CA GLN A 152 -11.03 -2.99 -9.39
C GLN A 152 -11.97 -2.79 -10.59
N ALA A 153 -13.29 -2.71 -10.36
CA ALA A 153 -14.30 -2.47 -11.38
C ALA A 153 -14.53 -0.98 -11.66
N VAL A 154 -14.29 -0.10 -10.68
CA VAL A 154 -14.52 1.35 -10.82
C VAL A 154 -13.43 1.99 -11.69
N GLN A 155 -13.85 2.68 -12.75
CA GLN A 155 -12.93 3.44 -13.60
C GLN A 155 -12.34 4.62 -12.85
N PHE A 156 -11.03 4.84 -13.03
CA PHE A 156 -10.33 6.04 -12.57
C PHE A 156 -10.39 6.29 -11.06
N LEU A 157 -10.56 5.24 -10.24
CA LEU A 157 -10.48 5.34 -8.78
C LEU A 157 -9.05 5.57 -8.26
N PHE A 158 -8.05 5.53 -9.15
CA PHE A 158 -6.65 5.74 -8.78
C PHE A 158 -6.33 7.21 -8.55
N VAL A 159 -5.39 7.46 -7.62
CA VAL A 159 -4.74 8.75 -7.45
C VAL A 159 -3.48 8.78 -8.32
N PRO A 160 -3.38 9.69 -9.32
CA PRO A 160 -2.13 9.95 -10.01
C PRO A 160 -1.16 10.65 -9.07
N ILE A 161 0.04 10.10 -8.90
CA ILE A 161 1.08 10.70 -8.07
C ILE A 161 2.14 11.42 -8.90
N SER A 162 2.85 12.36 -8.29
CA SER A 162 3.97 13.05 -8.93
C SER A 162 5.20 12.15 -9.07
N ASN A 163 6.14 12.57 -9.93
CA ASN A 163 7.41 11.85 -10.10
C ASN A 163 8.23 11.85 -8.81
N ASP A 164 8.18 12.95 -8.05
CA ASP A 164 8.91 13.10 -6.80
C ASP A 164 8.38 12.10 -5.75
N THR A 165 7.06 12.00 -5.61
CA THR A 165 6.41 10.98 -4.75
C THR A 165 6.80 9.57 -5.18
N ALA A 166 6.70 9.26 -6.48
CA ALA A 166 7.01 7.93 -7.00
C ALA A 166 8.49 7.54 -6.75
N MET A 167 9.43 8.45 -6.99
CA MET A 167 10.86 8.21 -6.75
C MET A 167 11.16 8.05 -5.26
N ALA A 168 10.55 8.88 -4.39
CA ALA A 168 10.73 8.76 -2.95
C ALA A 168 10.18 7.42 -2.42
N MET A 169 9.01 7.00 -2.89
CA MET A 169 8.38 5.74 -2.49
C MET A 169 9.11 4.50 -3.02
N LEU A 170 9.76 4.59 -4.18
CA LEU A 170 10.56 3.49 -4.75
C LEU A 170 11.76 3.14 -3.86
N ASN A 171 12.40 4.16 -3.29
CA ASN A 171 13.64 4.04 -2.52
C ASN A 171 13.44 3.63 -1.06
N VAL A 172 12.18 3.43 -0.63
CA VAL A 172 11.84 3.11 0.77
C VAL A 172 11.34 1.68 0.87
N ASP A 173 11.81 0.93 1.86
CA ASP A 173 11.29 -0.39 2.23
C ASP A 173 11.20 -0.54 3.75
N PHE A 174 10.05 -0.19 4.32
CA PHE A 174 9.85 -0.21 5.77
C PHE A 174 9.85 -1.61 6.40
N ILE A 175 9.79 -2.68 5.61
CA ILE A 175 9.80 -4.06 6.12
C ILE A 175 11.24 -4.56 6.27
N ASN A 176 12.07 -4.35 5.24
CA ASN A 176 13.40 -4.94 5.17
C ASN A 176 14.53 -4.10 5.78
N HIS A 177 14.29 -2.83 6.11
CA HIS A 177 15.24 -2.06 6.89
C HIS A 177 15.13 -2.47 8.36
N LYS A 178 16.03 -3.32 8.85
CA LYS A 178 16.11 -3.71 10.27
C LYS A 178 17.56 -3.67 10.73
N TYR A 179 17.80 -3.04 11.89
CA TYR A 179 18.99 -3.32 12.69
C TYR A 179 19.02 -4.79 13.13
N GLY A 180 19.97 -5.58 12.61
CA GLY A 180 20.08 -7.01 12.89
C GLY A 180 19.01 -7.88 12.21
N GLY A 181 18.67 -7.57 10.95
CA GLY A 181 17.78 -8.40 10.13
C GLY A 181 18.29 -9.84 9.93
N LEU A 182 17.35 -10.79 9.83
CA LEU A 182 17.63 -12.25 9.73
C LEU A 182 18.38 -12.67 8.45
N ASN A 183 18.41 -11.82 7.41
CA ASN A 183 18.88 -12.20 6.08
C ASN A 183 20.23 -11.60 5.69
N ASP A 184 20.72 -10.58 6.40
CA ASP A 184 22.08 -10.11 6.24
C ASP A 184 22.89 -10.67 7.41
N ALA A 185 23.46 -11.87 7.19
CA ALA A 185 24.59 -12.28 8.00
C ALA A 185 25.60 -11.13 7.95
N PHE A 186 25.85 -10.49 9.09
CA PHE A 186 26.86 -9.44 9.18
C PHE A 186 28.11 -9.97 8.46
N PRO A 187 28.58 -9.31 7.38
CA PRO A 187 29.84 -9.71 6.79
C PRO A 187 30.85 -9.75 7.92
N PRO A 188 31.69 -10.81 8.02
CA PRO A 188 32.63 -10.92 9.11
C PRO A 188 33.46 -9.64 9.14
N ALA A 189 33.23 -8.80 10.15
CA ALA A 189 33.93 -7.55 10.25
C ALA A 189 35.38 -7.88 10.59
N ASP A 190 36.31 -7.49 9.71
CA ASP A 190 37.75 -7.76 9.89
C ASP A 190 38.32 -7.09 11.16
N SER A 191 37.56 -6.19 11.82
CA SER A 191 37.89 -5.61 13.12
C SER A 191 36.63 -5.16 13.89
N GLU A 192 36.74 -5.06 15.22
CA GLU A 192 35.71 -4.48 16.11
C GLU A 192 35.32 -3.05 15.70
N SER A 193 36.28 -2.24 15.24
CA SER A 193 36.02 -0.87 14.76
C SER A 193 35.16 -0.84 13.48
N ALA A 194 35.36 -1.81 12.58
CA ALA A 194 34.55 -1.94 11.37
C ALA A 194 33.12 -2.36 11.71
N TYR A 195 32.96 -3.27 12.68
CA TYR A 195 31.66 -3.69 13.19
C TYR A 195 30.88 -2.53 13.82
N VAL A 196 31.51 -1.76 14.71
CA VAL A 196 30.87 -0.61 15.37
C VAL A 196 30.45 0.45 14.36
N ASN A 197 31.30 0.74 13.36
CA ASN A 197 30.97 1.68 12.30
C ASN A 197 29.78 1.19 11.47
N GLN A 198 29.74 -0.10 11.11
CA GLN A 198 28.63 -0.68 10.36
C GLN A 198 27.31 -0.61 11.16
N VAL A 199 27.32 -1.06 12.41
CA VAL A 199 26.20 -0.94 13.35
C VAL A 199 25.70 0.50 13.46
N THR A 200 26.62 1.46 13.57
CA THR A 200 26.27 2.88 13.66
C THR A 200 25.59 3.37 12.38
N GLN A 201 26.09 2.98 11.20
CA GLN A 201 25.46 3.33 9.92
C GLN A 201 24.07 2.72 9.80
N ASP A 202 23.90 1.45 10.17
CA ASP A 202 22.61 0.78 10.12
C ASP A 202 21.58 1.44 11.04
N ILE A 203 21.99 1.85 12.26
CA ILE A 203 21.13 2.62 13.19
C ILE A 203 20.74 3.97 12.59
N ILE A 204 21.67 4.68 11.96
CA ILE A 204 21.39 5.98 11.32
C ILE A 204 20.40 5.79 10.15
N VAL A 205 20.57 4.74 9.36
CA VAL A 205 19.68 4.42 8.24
C VAL A 205 18.29 4.03 8.74
N ASP A 206 18.20 3.22 9.79
CA ASP A 206 16.91 2.84 10.41
C ASP A 206 16.19 4.06 11.00
N ASP A 207 16.87 4.93 11.75
CA ASP A 207 16.30 6.19 12.27
C ASP A 207 15.79 7.07 11.12
N PHE A 208 16.55 7.16 10.02
CA PHE A 208 16.14 7.91 8.85
C PHE A 208 14.85 7.36 8.25
N TYR A 209 14.79 6.08 7.89
CA TYR A 209 13.60 5.51 7.27
C TYR A 209 12.41 5.51 8.21
N LYS A 210 12.59 5.11 9.46
CA LYS A 210 11.46 4.95 10.39
C LYS A 210 10.90 6.27 10.90
N ARG A 211 11.76 7.27 11.16
CA ARG A 211 11.36 8.48 11.90
C ARG A 211 11.44 9.77 11.09
N ARG A 212 12.31 9.83 10.08
CA ARG A 212 12.57 11.07 9.31
C ARG A 212 11.90 11.07 7.94
N ALA A 213 12.02 9.97 7.19
CA ALA A 213 11.43 9.82 5.87
C ALA A 213 9.89 9.98 5.85
N PRO A 214 9.12 9.55 6.88
CA PRO A 214 7.67 9.73 6.87
C PRO A 214 7.24 11.19 6.73
N ASN A 215 7.94 12.15 7.35
CA ASN A 215 7.62 13.58 7.19
C ASN A 215 7.71 14.04 5.72
N ILE A 216 8.72 13.57 4.98
CA ILE A 216 8.89 13.89 3.55
C ILE A 216 7.80 13.20 2.72
N LEU A 217 7.58 11.91 2.95
CA LEU A 217 6.61 11.11 2.20
C LEU A 217 5.17 11.59 2.43
N HIS A 218 4.78 11.85 3.68
CA HIS A 218 3.46 12.38 4.02
C HIS A 218 3.19 13.71 3.32
N TYR A 219 4.15 14.63 3.32
CA TYR A 219 3.98 15.90 2.61
C TYR A 219 3.87 15.72 1.09
N LEU A 220 4.65 14.82 0.49
CA LEU A 220 4.56 14.52 -0.95
C LEU A 220 3.18 13.96 -1.32
N TRP A 221 2.66 13.02 -0.52
CA TRP A 221 1.30 12.48 -0.69
C TRP A 221 0.22 13.54 -0.47
N PHE A 222 0.37 14.36 0.58
CA PHE A 222 -0.52 15.48 0.87
C PHE A 222 -0.59 16.42 -0.34
N LYS A 223 0.55 16.83 -0.88
CA LYS A 223 0.64 17.69 -2.05
C LYS A 223 -0.02 17.06 -3.28
N ASP A 224 0.17 15.78 -3.53
CA ASP A 224 -0.46 15.09 -4.67
C ASP A 224 -1.99 15.05 -4.53
N LEU A 225 -2.51 14.80 -3.33
CA LEU A 225 -3.95 14.84 -3.04
C LEU A 225 -4.54 16.25 -3.15
N GLU A 226 -3.81 17.27 -2.70
CA GLU A 226 -4.24 18.67 -2.82
C GLU A 226 -4.27 19.14 -4.29
N ASN A 227 -3.40 18.59 -5.14
CA ASN A 227 -3.38 18.89 -6.57
C ASN A 227 -4.34 18.02 -7.40
N LEU A 228 -5.04 17.08 -6.77
CA LEU A 228 -5.99 16.22 -7.47
C LEU A 228 -7.19 17.03 -7.99
N VAL A 229 -7.47 16.90 -9.28
CA VAL A 229 -8.61 17.59 -9.95
C VAL A 229 -9.94 17.06 -9.42
N ASP A 230 -10.06 15.74 -9.29
CA ASP A 230 -11.25 15.08 -8.76
C ASP A 230 -11.13 14.89 -7.25
N LYS A 231 -11.76 15.81 -6.50
CA LYS A 231 -11.76 15.78 -5.03
C LYS A 231 -12.56 14.62 -4.46
N GLU A 232 -13.54 14.06 -5.19
CA GLU A 232 -14.32 12.91 -4.72
C GLU A 232 -13.49 11.62 -4.78
N VAL A 233 -12.70 11.43 -5.83
CA VAL A 233 -11.70 10.33 -5.90
C VAL A 233 -10.70 10.45 -4.75
N GLY A 234 -10.17 11.65 -4.49
CA GLY A 234 -9.25 11.89 -3.38
C GLY A 234 -9.85 11.55 -2.02
N LEU A 235 -11.13 11.89 -1.81
CA LEU A 235 -11.86 11.56 -0.58
C LEU A 235 -12.04 10.05 -0.40
N VAL A 236 -12.42 9.31 -1.46
CA VAL A 236 -12.55 7.85 -1.40
C VAL A 236 -11.21 7.18 -1.17
N PHE A 237 -10.13 7.68 -1.79
CA PHE A 237 -8.78 7.19 -1.55
C PHE A 237 -8.36 7.36 -0.07
N ARG A 238 -8.54 8.57 0.49
CA ARG A 238 -8.29 8.86 1.92
C ARG A 238 -9.09 7.90 2.82
N PHE A 239 -10.38 7.71 2.53
CA PHE A 239 -11.25 6.77 3.26
C PHE A 239 -10.71 5.34 3.23
N LEU A 240 -10.35 4.82 2.05
CA LEU A 240 -9.83 3.45 1.91
C LEU A 240 -8.52 3.26 2.67
N VAL A 241 -7.58 4.19 2.53
CA VAL A 241 -6.29 4.17 3.23
C VAL A 241 -6.49 4.16 4.74
N LEU A 242 -7.30 5.07 5.27
CA LEU A 242 -7.55 5.21 6.71
C LEU A 242 -8.14 3.95 7.31
N ASN A 243 -9.16 3.38 6.68
CA ASN A 243 -9.83 2.18 7.16
C ASN A 243 -8.90 0.95 7.08
N LEU A 244 -8.13 0.79 5.99
CA LEU A 244 -7.13 -0.28 5.88
C LEU A 244 -6.03 -0.15 6.94
N MET A 245 -5.51 1.06 7.15
CA MET A 245 -4.52 1.35 8.19
C MET A 245 -5.08 1.04 9.57
N GLN A 246 -6.33 1.42 9.86
CA GLN A 246 -6.98 1.16 11.13
C GLN A 246 -7.19 -0.35 11.39
N MET A 247 -7.59 -1.13 10.40
CA MET A 247 -7.68 -2.60 10.53
C MET A 247 -6.30 -3.22 10.80
N LEU A 248 -5.25 -2.77 10.10
CA LEU A 248 -3.89 -3.23 10.35
C LEU A 248 -3.43 -2.87 11.77
N ARG A 249 -3.73 -1.66 12.25
CA ARG A 249 -3.43 -1.24 13.64
C ARG A 249 -4.12 -2.16 14.64
N GLN A 250 -5.42 -2.38 14.50
CA GLN A 250 -6.19 -3.25 15.40
C GLN A 250 -5.61 -4.67 15.42
N TYR A 251 -5.27 -5.22 14.26
CA TYR A 251 -4.63 -6.52 14.14
C TYR A 251 -3.26 -6.57 14.83
N CYS A 252 -2.39 -5.58 14.57
CA CYS A 252 -1.06 -5.50 15.18
C CYS A 252 -1.13 -5.31 16.69
N LEU A 253 -2.10 -4.57 17.22
CA LEU A 253 -2.31 -4.42 18.66
C LEU A 253 -2.80 -5.72 19.29
N ALA A 254 -3.75 -6.41 18.66
CA ALA A 254 -4.25 -7.69 19.14
C ALA A 254 -3.15 -8.78 19.11
N ALA A 255 -2.31 -8.78 18.08
CA ALA A 255 -1.17 -9.68 17.99
C ALA A 255 -0.01 -9.25 18.92
N GLY A 256 0.25 -7.95 19.04
CA GLY A 256 1.28 -7.33 19.86
C GLY A 256 1.00 -7.42 21.36
N ALA A 257 -0.26 -7.46 21.79
CA ALA A 257 -0.62 -7.79 23.17
C ALA A 257 -0.08 -9.17 23.60
N SER A 258 0.28 -10.04 22.65
CA SER A 258 0.94 -11.33 22.90
C SER A 258 2.47 -11.30 22.81
N THR A 259 3.10 -10.19 22.41
CA THR A 259 4.55 -10.05 22.23
C THR A 259 5.11 -8.77 22.89
N ALA A 260 6.14 -8.91 23.73
CA ALA A 260 6.79 -7.75 24.36
C ALA A 260 7.53 -6.89 23.32
N GLY A 261 7.36 -5.57 23.38
CA GLY A 261 8.18 -4.58 22.65
C GLY A 261 7.48 -3.77 21.56
N VAL A 262 6.16 -3.92 21.39
CA VAL A 262 5.38 -3.12 20.43
C VAL A 262 4.59 -2.03 21.19
N ASP A 263 5.00 -0.78 21.05
CA ASP A 263 4.33 0.35 21.69
C ASP A 263 3.17 0.88 20.82
N GLU A 264 2.06 1.25 21.48
CA GLU A 264 0.97 1.95 20.79
C GLU A 264 1.43 3.35 20.40
N GLY A 265 1.57 3.61 19.09
CA GLY A 265 2.03 4.90 18.62
C GLY A 265 2.06 5.02 17.10
N GLN A 266 2.69 6.10 16.63
CA GLN A 266 2.85 6.41 15.21
C GLN A 266 3.74 5.40 14.47
N PHE A 267 4.66 4.74 15.17
CA PHE A 267 5.57 3.77 14.55
C PHE A 267 5.09 2.31 14.65
N LEU A 268 3.92 2.06 15.28
CA LEU A 268 3.37 0.74 15.56
C LEU A 268 3.48 -0.25 14.37
N LEU A 269 3.02 0.15 13.18
CA LEU A 269 3.01 -0.76 12.02
C LEU A 269 4.41 -1.05 11.47
N ILE A 270 5.31 -0.05 11.45
CA ILE A 270 6.71 -0.26 11.06
C ILE A 270 7.40 -1.18 12.08
N ASP A 271 7.26 -0.87 13.38
CA ASP A 271 7.81 -1.69 14.47
C ASP A 271 7.36 -3.13 14.38
N TYR A 272 6.05 -3.34 14.24
CA TYR A 272 5.50 -4.68 14.10
C TYR A 272 6.01 -5.38 12.84
N ALA A 273 6.07 -4.69 11.69
CA ALA A 273 6.58 -5.27 10.45
C ALA A 273 8.06 -5.65 10.50
N GLN A 274 8.89 -4.85 11.16
CA GLN A 274 10.32 -5.15 11.32
C GLN A 274 10.55 -6.30 12.33
N MET A 275 9.76 -6.36 13.42
CA MET A 275 9.90 -7.41 14.44
C MET A 275 9.28 -8.75 14.01
N HIS A 276 8.18 -8.70 13.26
CA HIS A 276 7.36 -9.85 12.89
C HIS A 276 7.12 -9.93 11.38
N ALA A 277 8.15 -9.66 10.56
CA ALA A 277 8.07 -9.63 9.09
C ALA A 277 7.31 -10.85 8.53
N GLY A 278 7.67 -12.06 8.93
CA GLY A 278 7.02 -13.28 8.45
C GLY A 278 5.51 -13.38 8.77
N ALA A 279 5.00 -12.66 9.75
CA ALA A 279 3.57 -12.70 10.12
C ALA A 279 2.72 -11.69 9.34
N ILE A 280 3.28 -10.51 9.00
CA ILE A 280 2.52 -9.41 8.38
C ILE A 280 2.87 -9.16 6.92
N GLU A 281 4.05 -9.59 6.46
CA GLU A 281 4.50 -9.37 5.09
C GLU A 281 3.57 -10.02 4.06
N GLU A 282 3.04 -11.21 4.36
CA GLU A 282 2.06 -11.88 3.49
C GLU A 282 0.76 -11.06 3.38
N VAL A 283 0.25 -10.57 4.51
CA VAL A 283 -0.94 -9.71 4.58
C VAL A 283 -0.74 -8.45 3.75
N LEU A 284 0.37 -7.74 3.98
CA LEU A 284 0.72 -6.51 3.27
C LEU A 284 0.88 -6.76 1.77
N ARG A 285 1.52 -7.85 1.39
CA ARG A 285 1.71 -8.23 -0.02
C ARG A 285 0.36 -8.53 -0.71
N VAL A 286 -0.56 -9.21 -0.03
CA VAL A 286 -1.91 -9.46 -0.57
C VAL A 286 -2.67 -8.14 -0.74
N LEU A 287 -2.65 -7.25 0.25
CA LEU A 287 -3.26 -5.92 0.15
C LEU A 287 -2.66 -5.10 -1.00
N GLY A 288 -1.33 -5.02 -1.06
CA GLY A 288 -0.60 -4.34 -2.11
C GLY A 288 -0.94 -4.86 -3.50
N ASN A 289 -0.93 -6.19 -3.70
CA ASN A 289 -1.22 -6.78 -5.01
C ASN A 289 -2.67 -6.60 -5.43
N LYS A 290 -3.64 -6.71 -4.51
CA LYS A 290 -5.06 -6.60 -4.84
C LYS A 290 -5.52 -5.17 -5.08
N LEU A 291 -4.92 -4.19 -4.39
CA LEU A 291 -5.43 -2.82 -4.37
C LEU A 291 -4.46 -1.80 -4.99
N GLY A 292 -3.15 -2.00 -4.84
CA GLY A 292 -2.14 -0.98 -5.14
C GLY A 292 -2.23 -0.38 -6.55
N ARG A 293 -2.28 -1.22 -7.59
CA ARG A 293 -2.37 -0.76 -9.00
C ARG A 293 -3.67 -0.04 -9.33
N TYR A 294 -4.72 -0.27 -8.55
CA TYR A 294 -6.05 0.30 -8.78
C TYR A 294 -6.28 1.60 -7.99
N LEU A 295 -5.48 1.82 -6.95
CA LEU A 295 -5.55 3.01 -6.10
C LEU A 295 -4.43 4.02 -6.41
N ILE A 296 -3.30 3.58 -6.95
CA ILE A 296 -2.12 4.44 -7.13
C ILE A 296 -1.59 4.29 -8.56
N ARG A 297 -1.40 5.42 -9.24
CA ARG A 297 -0.84 5.46 -10.59
C ARG A 297 0.43 6.30 -10.65
N ALA A 298 1.56 5.63 -10.90
CA ALA A 298 2.83 6.30 -11.14
C ALA A 298 2.85 7.00 -12.52
N PRO A 299 3.57 8.12 -12.67
CA PRO A 299 3.62 8.85 -13.93
C PRO A 299 4.51 8.15 -14.96
N ALA A 300 4.23 8.31 -16.26
CA ALA A 300 5.05 7.71 -17.32
C ALA A 300 6.53 8.17 -17.30
N ALA A 301 6.83 9.36 -16.76
CA ALA A 301 8.18 9.83 -16.56
C ALA A 301 8.98 8.96 -15.58
N PHE A 302 8.34 8.51 -14.50
CA PHE A 302 8.95 7.64 -13.49
C PHE A 302 9.39 6.32 -14.11
N HIS A 303 8.50 5.67 -14.85
CA HIS A 303 8.82 4.42 -15.55
C HIS A 303 10.03 4.59 -16.46
N ARG A 304 10.05 5.64 -17.31
CA ARG A 304 11.19 5.93 -18.20
C ARG A 304 12.50 6.08 -17.44
N GLN A 305 12.49 6.75 -16.29
CA GLN A 305 13.69 6.93 -15.46
C GLN A 305 14.17 5.60 -14.87
N VAL A 306 13.28 4.82 -14.26
CA VAL A 306 13.64 3.53 -13.65
C VAL A 306 14.17 2.54 -14.70
N TYR A 307 13.58 2.52 -15.90
CA TYR A 307 14.06 1.68 -17.01
C TYR A 307 15.45 2.08 -17.51
N GLN A 308 15.79 3.38 -17.49
CA GLN A 308 17.11 3.87 -17.89
C GLN A 308 18.21 3.51 -16.88
N GLU A 309 17.89 3.58 -15.58
CA GLU A 309 18.85 3.33 -14.51
C GLU A 309 19.12 1.84 -14.28
N SER A 310 18.18 0.95 -14.62
CA SER A 310 18.35 -0.49 -14.42
C SER A 310 17.63 -1.32 -15.50
N PRO A 311 18.27 -1.58 -16.67
CA PRO A 311 17.66 -2.27 -17.81
C PRO A 311 17.29 -3.75 -17.55
N LEU A 312 17.59 -4.28 -16.37
CA LEU A 312 17.34 -5.68 -15.99
C LEU A 312 16.12 -5.89 -15.07
N ARG A 313 15.38 -4.83 -14.71
CA ARG A 313 14.16 -4.96 -13.89
C ARG A 313 13.02 -4.13 -14.49
N GLU A 314 12.28 -4.73 -15.41
CA GLU A 314 10.92 -4.24 -15.66
C GLU A 314 10.07 -4.55 -14.43
N LEU A 315 9.97 -3.59 -13.51
CA LEU A 315 9.00 -3.67 -12.42
C LEU A 315 7.63 -3.39 -13.03
N SER A 316 6.73 -4.36 -12.95
CA SER A 316 5.35 -4.16 -13.42
C SER A 316 4.64 -3.10 -12.58
N GLU A 317 3.69 -2.38 -13.17
CA GLU A 317 2.84 -1.42 -12.46
C GLU A 317 2.15 -2.06 -11.23
N LEU A 318 1.82 -3.35 -11.33
CA LEU A 318 1.31 -4.16 -10.22
C LEU A 318 2.24 -4.14 -9.01
N VAL A 319 3.53 -4.41 -9.23
CA VAL A 319 4.53 -4.48 -8.16
C VAL A 319 4.79 -3.08 -7.59
N ILE A 320 4.88 -2.06 -8.45
CA ILE A 320 5.12 -0.67 -8.04
C ILE A 320 3.95 -0.15 -7.19
N GLY A 321 2.73 -0.23 -7.70
CA GLY A 321 1.53 0.22 -6.98
C GLY A 321 1.34 -0.53 -5.66
N GLY A 322 1.59 -1.84 -5.65
CA GLY A 322 1.54 -2.65 -4.44
C GLY A 322 2.57 -2.22 -3.40
N LYS A 323 3.83 -2.01 -3.80
CA LYS A 323 4.87 -1.50 -2.91
C LYS A 323 4.50 -0.13 -2.32
N PHE A 324 3.97 0.77 -3.16
CA PHE A 324 3.60 2.12 -2.72
C PHE A 324 2.47 2.08 -1.70
N LEU A 325 1.44 1.25 -1.93
CA LEU A 325 0.35 1.09 -0.96
C LEU A 325 0.85 0.50 0.36
N ILE A 326 1.72 -0.51 0.33
CA ILE A 326 2.29 -1.11 1.55
C ILE A 326 3.03 -0.06 2.37
N ASN A 327 3.94 0.69 1.74
CA ASN A 327 4.71 1.73 2.42
C ASN A 327 3.78 2.80 3.00
N LEU A 328 2.75 3.19 2.26
CA LEU A 328 1.75 4.17 2.69
C LEU A 328 1.01 3.69 3.96
N LEU A 329 0.55 2.44 3.98
CA LEU A 329 -0.12 1.85 5.13
C LEU A 329 0.81 1.77 6.35
N LEU A 330 2.08 1.42 6.14
CA LEU A 330 3.06 1.27 7.22
C LEU A 330 3.42 2.59 7.91
N MET A 331 3.38 3.74 7.23
CA MET A 331 3.70 5.03 7.88
C MET A 331 2.76 5.38 9.04
N ASN A 332 1.54 4.82 9.08
CA ASN A 332 0.73 4.73 10.29
C ASN A 332 0.41 6.06 11.00
N GLN A 333 0.22 7.12 10.22
CA GLN A 333 -0.26 8.42 10.68
C GLN A 333 -1.64 8.70 10.07
N PRO A 334 -2.74 8.36 10.75
CA PRO A 334 -4.08 8.58 10.23
C PRO A 334 -4.37 10.08 10.02
N ASP A 335 -3.86 10.95 10.89
CA ASP A 335 -4.19 12.38 10.90
C ASP A 335 -3.82 13.08 9.59
N VAL A 336 -2.74 12.65 8.91
CA VAL A 336 -2.33 13.15 7.58
C VAL A 336 -3.45 12.99 6.53
N TRP A 337 -4.26 11.94 6.67
CA TRP A 337 -5.24 11.55 5.67
C TRP A 337 -6.61 12.18 5.91
N PHE A 338 -6.82 12.88 7.03
CA PHE A 338 -8.05 13.61 7.26
C PHE A 338 -8.21 14.71 6.20
N PRO A 339 -9.43 14.93 5.65
CA PRO A 339 -9.59 15.90 4.56
C PRO A 339 -9.31 17.35 4.98
N ALA A 340 -9.38 17.65 6.28
CA ALA A 340 -9.09 18.97 6.84
C ALA A 340 -7.65 19.10 7.41
N ALA A 341 -6.79 18.11 7.20
CA ALA A 341 -5.42 18.14 7.71
C ALA A 341 -4.61 19.28 7.08
N GLU A 342 -3.86 20.00 7.91
CA GLU A 342 -2.87 20.98 7.49
C GLU A 342 -1.46 20.43 7.68
N VAL A 343 -0.46 21.01 6.99
CA VAL A 343 0.93 20.52 7.07
C VAL A 343 1.46 20.51 8.49
N GLN A 344 1.10 21.52 9.29
CA GLN A 344 1.49 21.62 10.69
C GLN A 344 0.93 20.50 11.58
N ASP A 345 -0.19 19.89 11.19
CA ASP A 345 -0.87 18.88 12.00
C ASP A 345 -0.14 17.53 11.99
N PHE A 346 0.66 17.27 10.95
CA PHE A 346 1.24 15.95 10.74
C PHE A 346 2.77 15.91 10.64
N ILE A 347 3.46 17.04 10.68
CA ILE A 347 4.92 17.02 10.77
C ILE A 347 5.34 16.57 12.17
N LEU A 348 6.06 15.47 12.23
CA LEU A 348 6.55 14.93 13.49
C LEU A 348 7.77 15.70 14.01
N HIS A 349 7.74 15.97 15.31
CA HIS A 349 8.87 16.47 16.08
C HIS A 349 9.14 15.52 17.24
N ASP A 350 10.40 15.20 17.49
CA ASP A 350 10.84 14.39 18.64
C ASP A 350 11.62 15.20 19.68
N GLN A 351 11.70 16.52 19.47
CA GLN A 351 12.28 17.48 20.39
C GLN A 351 11.19 18.48 20.80
N PRO A 352 11.07 18.80 22.10
CA PRO A 352 10.12 19.81 22.57
C PRO A 352 10.47 21.17 21.95
N ASP A 353 9.44 21.97 21.65
CA ASP A 353 9.56 23.33 21.11
C ASP A 353 10.44 23.44 19.85
N CYS A 354 10.52 22.35 19.07
CA CYS A 354 11.49 22.21 17.99
C CYS A 354 11.38 23.30 16.93
N ASN A 355 10.17 23.82 16.62
CA ASN A 355 9.83 24.84 15.61
C ASN A 355 10.83 24.92 14.42
N PHE A 356 11.26 23.76 13.91
CA PHE A 356 12.30 23.61 12.88
C PHE A 356 13.68 24.25 13.16
N HIS A 357 13.98 24.64 14.40
CA HIS A 357 15.26 25.22 14.83
C HIS A 357 16.23 24.20 15.44
N VAL A 358 15.74 23.10 16.03
CA VAL A 358 16.60 22.10 16.68
C VAL A 358 17.21 21.13 15.66
N GLU A 359 18.53 21.17 15.47
CA GLU A 359 19.25 20.41 14.42
C GLU A 359 19.13 18.88 14.57
N GLN A 360 18.96 18.37 15.78
CA GLN A 360 18.85 16.92 16.02
C GLN A 360 17.44 16.36 15.75
N CYS A 361 16.44 17.25 15.65
CA CYS A 361 15.03 16.91 15.54
C CYS A 361 14.72 16.16 14.23
N ILE A 362 13.77 15.22 14.28
CA ILE A 362 13.38 14.40 13.12
C ILE A 362 12.75 15.20 11.97
N CYS A 363 12.32 16.44 12.22
CA CYS A 363 11.77 17.33 11.19
C CYS A 363 12.85 17.99 10.31
N GLN A 364 14.14 17.91 10.67
CA GLN A 364 15.20 18.63 9.96
C GLN A 364 15.39 18.19 8.50
N PRO A 365 15.36 16.88 8.16
CA PRO A 365 15.41 16.46 6.77
C PRO A 365 14.24 17.02 5.94
N PHE A 366 13.05 17.14 6.53
CA PHE A 366 11.90 17.78 5.87
C PHE A 366 12.20 19.26 5.58
N LYS A 367 12.69 20.02 6.56
CA LYS A 367 13.11 21.42 6.36
C LYS A 367 14.13 21.57 5.25
N SER A 368 15.14 20.70 5.21
CA SER A 368 16.18 20.72 4.17
C SER A 368 15.63 20.44 2.77
N HIS A 369 14.61 19.57 2.65
CA HIS A 369 13.98 19.26 1.36
C HIS A 369 12.95 20.33 0.93
N PHE A 370 12.24 20.93 1.89
CA PHE A 370 11.13 21.85 1.62
C PHE A 370 11.25 23.16 2.44
N PRO A 371 12.33 23.94 2.26
CA PRO A 371 12.58 25.12 3.10
C PRO A 371 11.46 26.16 2.98
N HIS A 372 10.93 26.36 1.78
CA HIS A 372 9.83 27.29 1.50
C HIS A 372 8.52 26.95 2.24
N VAL A 373 8.26 25.66 2.48
CA VAL A 373 7.07 25.21 3.22
C VAL A 373 7.22 25.58 4.68
N VAL A 374 8.39 25.30 5.25
CA VAL A 374 8.71 25.66 6.64
C VAL A 374 8.68 27.17 6.86
N GLU A 375 9.22 27.95 5.93
CA GLU A 375 9.14 29.41 5.96
C GLU A 375 7.68 29.89 5.99
N SER A 376 6.80 29.29 5.18
CA SER A 376 5.39 29.67 5.15
C SER A 376 4.62 29.33 6.43
N MET A 377 4.94 28.20 7.07
CA MET A 377 4.33 27.79 8.34
C MET A 377 4.77 28.70 9.48
N THR A 378 6.06 29.03 9.54
CA THR A 378 6.65 29.83 10.63
C THR A 378 6.39 31.33 10.47
N ALA A 379 6.09 31.82 9.27
CA ALA A 379 5.75 33.23 9.04
C ALA A 379 4.34 33.60 9.54
N GLY A 380 3.44 32.63 9.71
CA GLY A 380 2.07 32.83 10.23
C GLY A 380 1.99 33.14 11.73
N ASP A 381 3.07 32.87 12.49
CA ASP A 381 3.14 33.03 13.94
C ASP A 381 3.76 34.38 14.39
N SER A 382 3.79 35.40 13.53
CA SER A 382 4.19 36.74 13.95
C SER A 382 3.01 37.44 14.68
N PRO A 383 3.12 37.74 15.99
CA PRO A 383 2.05 38.35 16.77
C PRO A 383 1.67 39.78 16.32
#